data_AF-S7VBU2-F1
#
_entry.id   AF-S7VBU2-F1
#
_cell.length_a   1.000
_cell.length_b   1.000
_cell.length_c   1.000
_cell.angle_alpha   90.00
_cell.angle_beta   90.00
_cell.angle_gamma   90.00
#
_symmetry.space_group_name_H-M   'P 1'
#
loop_
_entity.id
_entity.type
_entity.pdbx_description
1 polymer ?
#
loop_
_entity_poly.entity_id
_entity_poly.type
_entity_poly.pdbx_seq_one_letter_code
_entity_poly.pdbx_strand_id
1 'polypeptide(L)'
;MQKSKESNEIKSYFLSNISHELRTPLNAIIGLTQSIRETNKEESINSNLDVIQYSSLGLLGAIDDVLDYSKIEKGELRLEEMPFDLKKMVNQLAATFERQAKDKGLEFEFEEVGNLPELLIGDRRRMEQLFQNLLKNALKFTLKGKIDFKVEAIAMPDEQVLLKVQVTDTGVGIKRKNWKAFLHLLPKGRMMINENLED
;
A
#
# COMPACT_ATOMS: atom_id res chain seq x y z
N MET A 1 -18.65 -8.93 28.83
CA MET A 1 -17.27 -8.56 28.43
C MET A 1 -16.37 -9.78 28.20
N GLN A 2 -16.44 -10.85 29.01
CA GLN A 2 -15.65 -12.08 28.84
C GLN A 2 -15.79 -12.74 27.45
N LYS A 3 -17.03 -13.01 27.00
CA LYS A 3 -17.34 -13.60 25.68
C LYS A 3 -16.78 -12.83 24.47
N SER A 4 -16.60 -11.50 24.60
CA SER A 4 -16.10 -10.67 23.50
C SER A 4 -14.57 -10.72 23.37
N LYS A 5 -13.85 -10.95 24.48
CA LYS A 5 -12.39 -11.10 24.48
C LYS A 5 -11.96 -12.45 23.93
N GLU A 6 -12.62 -13.53 24.38
CA GLU A 6 -12.37 -14.89 23.88
C GLU A 6 -12.62 -15.01 22.37
N SER A 7 -13.67 -14.37 21.85
CA SER A 7 -13.94 -14.35 20.40
C SER A 7 -12.84 -13.67 19.59
N ASN A 8 -12.24 -12.59 20.11
CA ASN A 8 -11.19 -11.85 19.40
C ASN A 8 -9.84 -12.61 19.42
N GLU A 9 -9.54 -13.31 20.51
CA GLU A 9 -8.34 -14.15 20.63
C GLU A 9 -8.39 -15.34 19.67
N ILE A 10 -9.52 -16.06 19.63
CA ILE A 10 -9.73 -17.18 18.71
C ILE A 10 -9.65 -16.73 17.25
N LYS A 11 -10.28 -15.60 16.90
CA LYS A 11 -10.22 -15.05 15.54
C LYS A 11 -8.79 -14.73 15.12
N SER A 12 -8.01 -14.12 16.00
CA SER A 12 -6.64 -13.71 15.65
C SER A 12 -5.70 -14.89 15.55
N TYR A 13 -5.85 -15.88 16.44
CA TYR A 13 -5.11 -17.14 16.37
C TYR A 13 -5.42 -17.88 15.06
N PHE A 14 -6.71 -17.94 14.69
CA PHE A 14 -7.15 -18.54 13.43
C PHE A 14 -6.57 -17.82 12.22
N LEU A 15 -6.65 -16.48 12.17
CA LEU A 15 -6.10 -15.68 11.07
C LEU A 15 -4.58 -15.83 10.95
N SER A 16 -3.85 -15.83 12.07
CA SER A 16 -2.40 -16.02 12.09
C SER A 16 -2.00 -17.37 11.53
N ASN A 17 -2.66 -18.45 11.95
CA ASN A 17 -2.34 -19.80 11.48
C ASN A 17 -2.66 -19.97 9.99
N ILE A 18 -3.85 -19.54 9.56
CA ILE A 18 -4.24 -19.60 8.14
C ILE A 18 -3.29 -18.78 7.28
N SER A 19 -2.84 -17.61 7.74
CA SER A 19 -1.85 -16.83 7.00
C SER A 19 -0.54 -17.59 6.79
N HIS A 20 -0.02 -18.25 7.83
CA HIS A 20 1.18 -19.08 7.70
C HIS A 20 0.98 -20.27 6.74
N GLU A 21 -0.16 -20.94 6.81
CA GLU A 21 -0.50 -22.05 5.91
C GLU A 21 -0.68 -21.60 4.46
N LEU A 22 -1.18 -20.37 4.23
CA LEU A 22 -1.33 -19.79 2.88
C LEU A 22 -0.02 -19.22 2.31
N ARG A 23 0.87 -18.69 3.16
CA ARG A 23 2.18 -18.16 2.74
C ARG A 23 3.05 -19.24 2.10
N THR A 24 3.05 -20.45 2.64
CA THR A 24 3.88 -21.56 2.16
C THR A 24 3.60 -21.92 0.68
N PRO A 25 2.35 -22.23 0.27
CA PRO A 25 2.05 -22.51 -1.14
C PRO A 25 2.22 -21.27 -2.03
N LEU A 26 1.96 -20.05 -1.54
CA LEU A 26 2.17 -18.82 -2.32
C LEU A 26 3.65 -18.57 -2.61
N ASN A 27 4.52 -18.75 -1.61
CA ASN A 27 5.96 -18.64 -1.80
C ASN A 27 6.49 -19.71 -2.76
N ALA A 28 5.91 -20.92 -2.76
CA ALA A 28 6.24 -21.94 -3.73
C ALA A 28 5.83 -21.54 -5.16
N ILE A 29 4.62 -20.99 -5.35
CA ILE A 29 4.18 -20.47 -6.65
C ILE A 29 5.11 -19.37 -7.15
N ILE A 30 5.48 -18.41 -6.28
CA ILE A 30 6.40 -17.31 -6.59
C ILE A 30 7.79 -17.84 -6.97
N GLY A 31 8.32 -18.80 -6.23
CA GLY A 31 9.62 -19.41 -6.52
C GLY A 31 9.60 -20.14 -7.86
N LEU A 32 8.55 -20.91 -8.14
CA LEU A 32 8.39 -21.61 -9.42
C LEU A 32 8.25 -20.63 -10.59
N THR A 33 7.49 -19.54 -10.45
CA THR A 33 7.37 -18.53 -11.51
C THR A 33 8.70 -17.84 -11.80
N GLN A 34 9.53 -17.60 -10.78
CA GLN A 34 10.89 -17.07 -10.96
C GLN A 34 11.80 -18.08 -11.67
N SER A 35 11.82 -19.35 -11.24
CA SER A 35 12.66 -20.38 -11.88
C SER A 35 12.30 -20.65 -13.34
N ILE A 36 11.01 -20.62 -13.70
CA ILE A 36 10.58 -20.78 -15.10
C ILE A 36 11.06 -19.57 -15.93
N ARG A 37 10.94 -18.35 -15.37
CA ARG A 37 11.35 -17.11 -16.06
C ARG A 37 12.85 -17.07 -16.38
N GLU A 38 13.70 -17.64 -15.52
CA GLU A 38 15.15 -17.69 -15.75
C GLU A 38 15.55 -18.47 -17.01
N THR A 39 14.75 -19.45 -17.40
CA THR A 39 15.07 -20.37 -18.51
C THR A 39 14.19 -20.17 -19.74
N ASN A 40 13.05 -19.49 -19.60
CA ASN A 40 12.07 -19.34 -20.66
C ASN A 40 12.30 -18.10 -21.54
N LYS A 41 12.41 -18.31 -22.86
CA LYS A 41 12.59 -17.25 -23.87
C LYS A 41 11.28 -16.82 -24.54
N GLU A 42 10.18 -17.53 -24.31
CA GLU A 42 8.91 -17.23 -24.95
C GLU A 42 8.19 -16.08 -24.24
N GLU A 43 7.99 -14.96 -24.95
CA GLU A 43 7.42 -13.72 -24.41
C GLU A 43 5.97 -13.88 -23.92
N SER A 44 5.16 -14.69 -24.62
CA SER A 44 3.78 -15.02 -24.23
C SER A 44 3.71 -15.69 -22.84
N ILE A 45 4.62 -16.64 -22.57
CA ILE A 45 4.73 -17.35 -21.30
C ILE A 45 5.24 -16.38 -20.23
N ASN A 46 6.24 -15.55 -20.53
CA ASN A 46 6.75 -14.55 -19.59
C ASN A 46 5.66 -13.55 -19.17
N SER A 47 4.81 -13.11 -20.11
CA SER A 47 3.65 -12.28 -19.80
C SER A 47 2.65 -12.99 -18.88
N ASN A 48 2.40 -14.29 -19.06
CA ASN A 48 1.54 -15.06 -18.15
C ASN A 48 2.18 -15.23 -16.77
N LEU A 49 3.49 -15.47 -16.72
CA LEU A 49 4.24 -15.54 -15.46
C LEU A 49 4.19 -14.21 -14.70
N ASP A 50 4.21 -13.06 -15.38
CA ASP A 50 4.01 -11.74 -14.76
C ASP A 50 2.64 -11.64 -14.09
N VAL A 51 1.58 -12.11 -14.76
CA VAL A 51 0.21 -12.11 -14.19
C VAL A 51 0.12 -13.01 -12.96
N ILE A 52 0.70 -14.21 -13.00
CA ILE A 52 0.71 -15.14 -11.85
C ILE A 52 1.49 -14.52 -10.69
N GLN A 53 2.70 -14.03 -10.95
CA GLN A 53 3.57 -13.38 -9.97
C GLN A 53 2.87 -12.19 -9.30
N TYR A 54 2.26 -11.31 -10.09
CA TYR A 54 1.52 -10.16 -9.61
C TYR A 54 0.32 -10.57 -8.73
N SER A 55 -0.43 -11.59 -9.16
CA SER A 55 -1.59 -12.10 -8.42
C SER A 55 -1.17 -12.75 -7.08
N SER A 56 -0.10 -13.54 -7.07
CA SER A 56 0.44 -14.16 -5.85
C SER A 56 0.95 -13.14 -4.85
N LEU A 57 1.69 -12.13 -5.31
CA LEU A 57 2.14 -11.02 -4.46
C LEU A 57 0.96 -10.20 -3.93
N GLY A 58 -0.06 -9.96 -4.77
CA GLY A 58 -1.30 -9.29 -4.36
C GLY A 58 -2.04 -10.06 -3.26
N LEU A 59 -2.12 -11.39 -3.38
CA LEU A 59 -2.77 -12.24 -2.38
C LEU A 59 -1.99 -12.28 -1.06
N LEU A 60 -0.65 -12.36 -1.11
CA LEU A 60 0.19 -12.22 0.08
C LEU A 60 -0.04 -10.87 0.77
N GLY A 61 -0.12 -9.78 0.00
CA GLY A 61 -0.45 -8.45 0.53
C GLY A 61 -1.81 -8.42 1.22
N ALA A 62 -2.85 -8.98 0.61
CA ALA A 62 -4.18 -9.03 1.22
C ALA A 62 -4.23 -9.87 2.50
N ILE A 63 -3.47 -10.98 2.55
CA ILE A 63 -3.32 -11.80 3.76
C ILE A 63 -2.62 -10.99 4.86
N ASP A 64 -1.55 -10.27 4.52
CA ASP A 64 -0.83 -9.40 5.44
C ASP A 64 -1.74 -8.28 5.98
N ASP A 65 -2.54 -7.63 5.12
CA ASP A 65 -3.51 -6.60 5.51
C ASP A 65 -4.50 -7.11 6.58
N VAL A 66 -5.00 -8.35 6.42
CA VAL A 66 -5.93 -8.97 7.39
C VAL A 66 -5.24 -9.25 8.73
N LEU A 67 -3.99 -9.71 8.71
CA LEU A 67 -3.21 -9.91 9.93
C LEU A 67 -2.91 -8.58 10.63
N ASP A 68 -2.56 -7.56 9.86
CA ASP A 68 -2.22 -6.25 10.39
C ASP A 68 -3.44 -5.59 11.03
N TYR A 69 -4.62 -5.72 10.42
CA TYR A 69 -5.88 -5.31 11.04
C TYR A 69 -6.10 -5.99 12.40
N SER A 70 -5.89 -7.31 12.47
CA SER A 70 -6.02 -8.08 13.72
C SER A 70 -5.05 -7.61 14.80
N LYS A 71 -3.81 -7.28 14.44
CA LYS A 71 -2.81 -6.70 15.36
C LYS A 71 -3.18 -5.29 15.81
N ILE A 72 -3.72 -4.46 14.92
CA ILE A 72 -4.17 -3.09 15.23
C ILE A 72 -5.34 -3.12 16.23
N GLU A 73 -6.35 -3.97 16.02
CA GLU A 73 -7.50 -4.08 16.93
C GLU A 73 -7.10 -4.43 18.37
N LYS A 74 -5.98 -5.15 18.52
CA LYS A 74 -5.44 -5.56 19.82
C LYS A 74 -4.41 -4.60 20.41
N GLY A 75 -3.99 -3.58 19.64
CA GLY A 75 -2.87 -2.72 20.03
C GLY A 75 -1.51 -3.45 20.03
N GLU A 76 -1.40 -4.56 19.33
CA GLU A 76 -0.18 -5.38 19.23
C GLU A 76 0.70 -5.00 18.04
N LEU A 77 0.22 -4.11 17.15
CA LEU A 77 1.02 -3.62 16.04
C LEU A 77 2.20 -2.80 16.58
N ARG A 78 3.41 -3.31 16.40
CA ARG A 78 4.65 -2.57 16.63
C ARG A 78 5.18 -2.07 15.31
N LEU A 79 5.48 -0.78 15.25
CA LEU A 79 6.22 -0.20 14.13
C LEU A 79 7.69 -0.56 14.28
N GLU A 80 8.33 -0.93 13.18
CA GLU A 80 9.77 -1.11 13.16
C GLU A 80 10.46 0.25 13.03
N GLU A 81 11.48 0.51 13.83
CA GLU A 81 12.31 1.71 13.72
C GLU A 81 13.64 1.34 13.08
N MET A 82 13.70 1.41 11.76
CA MET A 82 14.92 1.14 11.00
C MET A 82 15.26 2.31 10.09
N PRO A 83 16.55 2.61 9.87
CA PRO A 83 16.96 3.60 8.90
C PRO A 83 16.63 3.11 7.49
N PHE A 84 16.02 3.96 6.67
CA PHE A 84 15.74 3.67 5.27
C PHE A 84 15.84 4.91 4.40
N ASP A 85 16.02 4.68 3.09
CA ASP A 85 16.11 5.72 2.09
C ASP A 85 14.71 6.16 1.61
N LEU A 86 14.20 7.27 2.14
CA LEU A 86 12.86 7.77 1.82
C LEU A 86 12.78 8.21 0.36
N LYS A 87 13.80 8.91 -0.13
CA LYS A 87 13.82 9.47 -1.48
C LYS A 87 13.80 8.36 -2.52
N LYS A 88 14.62 7.32 -2.34
CA LYS A 88 14.63 6.14 -3.21
C LYS A 88 13.30 5.40 -3.17
N MET A 89 12.73 5.22 -1.98
CA MET A 89 11.43 4.56 -1.80
C MET A 89 10.32 5.27 -2.57
N VAL A 90 10.19 6.59 -2.40
CA VAL A 90 9.14 7.39 -3.05
C VAL A 90 9.33 7.42 -4.57
N ASN A 91 10.57 7.59 -5.06
CA ASN A 91 10.87 7.57 -6.49
C ASN A 91 10.57 6.22 -7.14
N GLN A 92 10.88 5.10 -6.47
CA GLN A 92 10.53 3.76 -6.95
C GLN A 92 9.01 3.58 -7.06
N LEU A 93 8.26 4.07 -6.08
CA LEU A 93 6.80 4.05 -6.13
C LEU A 93 6.28 4.91 -7.29
N ALA A 94 6.73 6.16 -7.41
CA ALA A 94 6.33 7.07 -8.48
C ALA A 94 6.55 6.43 -9.87
N ALA A 95 7.75 5.91 -10.15
CA ALA A 95 8.07 5.26 -11.43
C ALA A 95 7.18 4.02 -11.70
N THR A 96 6.82 3.27 -10.67
CA THR A 96 5.95 2.09 -10.79
C THR A 96 4.52 2.49 -11.16
N PHE A 97 3.98 3.55 -10.55
CA PHE A 97 2.62 4.01 -10.83
C PHE A 97 2.51 4.86 -12.09
N GLU A 98 3.57 5.59 -12.47
CA GLU A 98 3.65 6.27 -13.76
C GLU A 98 3.49 5.29 -14.92
N ARG A 99 4.20 4.16 -14.87
CA ARG A 99 4.07 3.09 -15.88
C ARG A 99 2.64 2.53 -15.93
N GLN A 100 2.06 2.19 -14.78
CA GLN A 100 0.71 1.62 -14.72
C GLN A 100 -0.37 2.62 -15.17
N ALA A 101 -0.21 3.90 -14.84
CA ALA A 101 -1.09 4.98 -15.29
C ALA A 101 -1.01 5.13 -16.81
N LYS A 102 0.22 5.14 -17.37
CA LYS A 102 0.46 5.18 -18.81
C LYS A 102 -0.19 4.00 -19.54
N ASP A 103 -0.09 2.79 -19.00
CA ASP A 103 -0.73 1.59 -19.58
C ASP A 103 -2.26 1.69 -19.59
N LYS A 104 -2.85 2.47 -18.67
CA LYS A 104 -4.28 2.82 -18.63
C LYS A 104 -4.65 4.06 -19.44
N GLY A 105 -3.69 4.75 -20.05
CA GLY A 105 -3.93 6.02 -20.74
C GLY A 105 -4.25 7.18 -19.79
N LEU A 106 -3.75 7.14 -18.56
CA LEU A 106 -3.86 8.20 -17.56
C LEU A 106 -2.57 9.01 -17.50
N GLU A 107 -2.69 10.31 -17.22
CA GLU A 107 -1.56 11.15 -16.86
C GLU A 107 -1.15 10.89 -15.40
N PHE A 108 0.15 10.91 -15.12
CA PHE A 108 0.69 10.77 -13.78
C PHE A 108 1.76 11.82 -13.55
N GLU A 109 1.63 12.58 -12.48
CA GLU A 109 2.60 13.61 -12.08
C GLU A 109 3.10 13.33 -10.67
N PHE A 110 4.42 13.29 -10.49
CA PHE A 110 5.03 13.17 -9.18
C PHE A 110 5.78 14.45 -8.83
N GLU A 111 5.44 15.03 -7.67
CA GLU A 111 6.05 16.25 -7.15
C GLU A 111 6.69 16.00 -5.78
N GLU A 112 8.01 16.19 -5.73
CA GLU A 112 8.78 16.28 -4.49
C GLU A 112 8.80 17.74 -4.01
N VAL A 113 8.29 18.03 -2.80
CA VAL A 113 8.27 19.38 -2.23
C VAL A 113 9.12 19.48 -0.98
N GLY A 114 9.99 20.48 -0.97
CA GLY A 114 11.07 20.56 0.00
C GLY A 114 12.17 19.56 -0.33
N ASN A 115 13.25 19.59 0.45
CA ASN A 115 14.31 18.60 0.31
C ASN A 115 13.94 17.38 1.16
N LEU A 116 13.46 16.30 0.53
CA LEU A 116 13.16 15.08 1.28
C LEU A 116 14.45 14.57 1.93
N PRO A 117 14.43 14.23 3.23
CA PRO A 117 15.59 13.61 3.85
C PRO A 117 15.89 12.29 3.15
N GLU A 118 17.15 12.08 2.80
CA GLU A 118 17.58 10.83 2.18
C GLU A 118 17.38 9.69 3.18
N LEU A 119 17.83 9.85 4.43
CA LEU A 119 17.70 8.86 5.48
C LEU A 119 16.60 9.23 6.48
N LEU A 120 15.68 8.30 6.75
CA LEU A 120 14.64 8.44 7.77
C LEU A 120 14.62 7.19 8.67
N ILE A 121 14.35 7.38 9.96
CA ILE A 121 14.17 6.27 10.90
C ILE A 121 12.67 6.00 11.04
N GLY A 122 12.25 4.79 10.70
CA GLY A 122 10.86 4.37 10.84
C GLY A 122 10.55 3.08 10.10
N ASP A 123 9.26 2.80 9.94
CA ASP A 123 8.81 1.55 9.32
C ASP A 123 8.59 1.77 7.82
N ARG A 124 9.63 1.51 7.03
CA ARG A 124 9.61 1.60 5.57
C ARG A 124 8.44 0.83 4.97
N ARG A 125 8.23 -0.41 5.41
CA ARG A 125 7.25 -1.32 4.83
C ARG A 125 5.84 -0.77 5.02
N ARG A 126 5.55 -0.22 6.20
CA ARG A 126 4.26 0.42 6.50
C ARG A 126 4.04 1.68 5.69
N MET A 127 5.08 2.50 5.52
CA MET A 127 5.00 3.69 4.68
C MET A 127 4.75 3.34 3.22
N GLU A 128 5.50 2.37 2.67
CA GLU A 128 5.27 1.87 1.30
C GLU A 128 3.85 1.33 1.13
N GLN A 129 3.36 0.54 2.09
CA GLN A 129 2.00 -0.01 2.07
C GLN A 129 0.96 1.11 2.06
N LEU A 130 1.13 2.15 2.88
CA LEU A 130 0.23 3.31 2.92
C LEU A 130 0.20 4.02 1.56
N PHE A 131 1.35 4.32 0.98
CA PHE A 131 1.44 5.04 -0.29
C PHE A 131 0.89 4.20 -1.44
N GLN A 132 1.22 2.91 -1.49
CA GLN A 132 0.68 1.99 -2.49
C GLN A 132 -0.84 1.89 -2.41
N ASN A 133 -1.42 1.86 -1.21
CA ASN A 133 -2.87 1.75 -1.05
C ASN A 133 -3.59 3.00 -1.58
N LEU A 134 -3.05 4.19 -1.34
CA LEU A 134 -3.59 5.43 -1.89
C LEU A 134 -3.47 5.47 -3.43
N LEU A 135 -2.29 5.17 -3.95
CA LEU A 135 -2.03 5.20 -5.40
C LEU A 135 -2.79 4.11 -6.17
N LYS A 136 -2.91 2.89 -5.62
CA LYS A 136 -3.74 1.81 -6.19
C LYS A 136 -5.21 2.22 -6.26
N ASN A 137 -5.72 2.91 -5.25
CA ASN A 137 -7.09 3.41 -5.27
C ASN A 137 -7.29 4.48 -6.34
N ALA A 138 -6.40 5.48 -6.40
CA ALA A 138 -6.43 6.50 -7.46
C ALA A 138 -6.41 5.87 -8.87
N LEU A 139 -5.49 4.94 -9.10
CA LEU A 139 -5.36 4.21 -10.37
C LEU A 139 -6.60 3.35 -10.68
N LYS A 140 -7.21 2.74 -9.67
CA LYS A 140 -8.39 1.88 -9.83
C LYS A 140 -9.63 2.69 -10.22
N PHE A 141 -9.84 3.85 -9.60
CA PHE A 141 -11.09 4.62 -9.72
C PHE A 141 -11.02 5.77 -10.74
N THR A 142 -9.85 6.07 -11.27
CA THR A 142 -9.68 7.00 -12.38
C THR A 142 -9.77 6.25 -13.71
N LEU A 143 -10.80 6.57 -14.51
CA LEU A 143 -10.98 5.99 -15.85
C LEU A 143 -10.32 6.83 -16.94
N LYS A 144 -10.29 8.16 -16.76
CA LYS A 144 -9.67 9.14 -17.65
C LYS A 144 -9.20 10.33 -16.83
N GLY A 145 -8.19 11.03 -17.33
CA GLY A 145 -7.62 12.22 -16.68
C GLY A 145 -6.28 11.90 -16.03
N LYS A 146 -6.07 12.37 -14.80
CA LYS A 146 -4.74 12.40 -14.18
C LYS A 146 -4.73 11.99 -12.72
N ILE A 147 -3.55 11.57 -12.27
CA ILE A 147 -3.23 11.28 -10.87
C ILE A 147 -1.99 12.10 -10.49
N ASP A 148 -2.12 12.94 -9.47
CA ASP A 148 -1.04 13.72 -8.90
C ASP A 148 -0.57 13.09 -7.58
N PHE A 149 0.71 12.76 -7.47
CA PHE A 149 1.35 12.26 -6.26
C PHE A 149 2.33 13.30 -5.74
N LYS A 150 2.09 13.81 -4.53
CA LYS A 150 2.91 14.86 -3.91
C LYS A 150 3.41 14.41 -2.55
N VAL A 151 4.71 14.57 -2.32
CA VAL A 151 5.34 14.30 -1.02
C VAL A 151 6.10 15.53 -0.57
N GLU A 152 5.71 16.06 0.59
CA GLU A 152 6.28 17.26 1.19
C GLU A 152 6.93 16.91 2.54
N ALA A 153 8.19 17.31 2.73
CA ALA A 153 8.87 17.22 4.02
C ALA A 153 8.89 18.58 4.72
N ILE A 154 8.31 18.63 5.93
CA ILE A 154 8.30 19.81 6.79
C ILE A 154 9.22 19.52 7.97
N ALA A 155 10.31 20.29 8.07
CA ALA A 155 11.26 20.16 9.18
C ALA A 155 10.55 20.51 10.50
N MET A 156 10.79 19.68 11.53
CA MET A 156 10.28 19.85 12.88
C MET A 156 11.47 19.97 13.86
N PRO A 157 11.24 20.45 15.10
CA PRO A 157 12.24 20.39 16.16
C PRO A 157 12.72 18.95 16.43
N ASP A 158 13.86 18.82 17.13
CA ASP A 158 14.40 17.54 17.60
C ASP A 158 14.73 16.52 16.49
N GLU A 159 15.25 17.00 15.35
CA GLU A 159 15.58 16.16 14.17
C GLU A 159 14.39 15.36 13.61
N GLN A 160 13.17 15.80 13.91
CA GLN A 160 11.97 15.20 13.38
C GLN A 160 11.57 15.83 12.04
N VAL A 161 10.82 15.07 11.25
CA VAL A 161 10.21 15.55 10.02
C VAL A 161 8.74 15.16 10.00
N LEU A 162 7.89 16.12 9.63
CA LEU A 162 6.51 15.84 9.30
C LEU A 162 6.41 15.63 7.80
N LEU A 163 6.10 14.40 7.39
CA LEU A 163 5.81 14.08 5.99
C LEU A 163 4.33 14.33 5.70
N LYS A 164 4.06 15.19 4.73
CA LYS A 164 2.74 15.39 4.17
C LYS A 164 2.68 14.73 2.81
N VAL A 165 1.77 13.76 2.69
CA VAL A 165 1.60 12.94 1.49
C VAL A 165 0.21 13.19 0.93
N GLN A 166 0.14 13.50 -0.35
CA GLN A 166 -1.10 13.79 -1.05
C GLN A 166 -1.16 12.98 -2.34
N VAL A 167 -2.27 12.27 -2.51
CA VAL A 167 -2.63 11.64 -3.78
C VAL A 167 -3.94 12.29 -4.22
N THR A 168 -3.94 12.90 -5.40
CA THR A 168 -5.12 13.55 -5.98
C THR A 168 -5.43 12.85 -7.29
N ASP A 169 -6.68 12.54 -7.54
CA ASP A 169 -7.12 11.86 -8.74
C ASP A 169 -8.38 12.53 -9.32
N THR A 170 -8.56 12.40 -10.63
CA THR A 170 -9.75 12.91 -11.34
C THR A 170 -10.81 11.83 -11.53
N GLY A 171 -10.83 10.82 -10.67
CA GLY A 171 -11.78 9.72 -10.72
C GLY A 171 -13.17 10.09 -10.22
N VAL A 172 -14.02 9.07 -10.05
CA VAL A 172 -15.44 9.20 -9.70
C VAL A 172 -15.72 9.68 -8.26
N GLY A 173 -14.68 10.06 -7.52
CA GLY A 173 -14.78 10.43 -6.10
C GLY A 173 -15.30 9.30 -5.20
N ILE A 174 -15.52 9.62 -3.92
CA ILE A 174 -16.10 8.69 -2.94
C ILE A 174 -17.54 9.11 -2.69
N LYS A 175 -18.50 8.27 -3.09
CA LYS A 175 -19.92 8.49 -2.78
C LYS A 175 -20.13 8.72 -1.29
N ARG A 176 -20.89 9.75 -0.92
CA ARG A 176 -21.13 10.18 0.48
C ARG A 176 -21.54 9.06 1.43
N LYS A 177 -22.31 8.09 0.95
CA LYS A 177 -22.72 6.89 1.74
C LYS A 177 -21.56 5.99 2.16
N ASN A 178 -20.46 5.96 1.40
CA ASN A 178 -19.28 5.15 1.68
C ASN A 178 -18.22 5.93 2.50
N TRP A 179 -18.41 7.23 2.70
CA TRP A 179 -17.45 8.13 3.35
C TRP A 179 -17.16 7.73 4.81
N LYS A 180 -18.22 7.44 5.59
CA LYS A 180 -18.06 7.01 6.99
C LYS A 180 -17.30 5.70 7.13
N ALA A 181 -17.51 4.76 6.19
CA ALA A 181 -16.79 3.49 6.18
C ALA A 181 -15.32 3.69 5.80
N PHE A 182 -15.04 4.54 4.81
CA PHE A 182 -13.69 4.89 4.40
C PHE A 182 -12.88 5.53 5.54
N LEU A 183 -13.46 6.49 6.26
CA LEU A 183 -12.81 7.14 7.41
C LEU A 183 -12.48 6.16 8.55
N HIS A 184 -13.29 5.11 8.73
CA HIS A 184 -13.06 4.12 9.78
C HIS A 184 -11.90 3.15 9.47
N LEU A 185 -11.53 3.04 8.18
CA LEU A 185 -10.47 2.14 7.69
C LEU A 185 -9.09 2.82 7.68
N LEU A 186 -9.03 4.12 7.98
CA LEU A 186 -7.78 4.86 8.03
C LEU A 186 -7.14 4.75 9.42
N PRO A 187 -5.80 4.55 9.51
CA PRO A 187 -5.11 4.63 10.78
C PRO A 187 -5.32 6.02 11.40
N LYS A 188 -5.50 6.09 12.72
CA LYS A 188 -5.66 7.36 13.45
C LYS A 188 -4.33 8.15 13.47
N GLY A 189 -4.01 8.81 12.35
CA GLY A 189 -2.98 9.85 12.22
C GLY A 189 -3.61 11.20 11.88
N ARG A 190 -2.82 12.29 11.86
CA ARG A 190 -3.29 13.59 11.33
C ARG A 190 -3.37 13.53 9.81
N MET A 191 -4.46 12.97 9.30
CA MET A 191 -4.76 12.93 7.86
C MET A 191 -5.76 14.04 7.54
N MET A 192 -5.38 14.99 6.69
CA MET A 192 -6.32 15.97 6.14
C MET A 192 -6.78 15.48 4.77
N ILE A 193 -8.07 15.20 4.63
CA ILE A 193 -8.67 14.74 3.38
C ILE A 193 -9.46 15.90 2.80
N ASN A 194 -9.15 16.30 1.56
CA ASN A 194 -9.90 17.35 0.87
C ASN A 194 -11.16 16.74 0.22
N GLU A 195 -12.32 17.32 0.50
CA GLU A 195 -13.63 16.84 0.07
C GLU A 195 -13.92 17.25 -1.39
N ASN A 196 -13.88 16.30 -2.33
CA ASN A 196 -14.64 16.41 -3.58
C ASN A 196 -15.82 15.45 -3.48
N LEU A 197 -16.87 15.88 -2.78
CA LEU A 197 -18.11 15.12 -2.61
C LEU A 197 -19.01 15.37 -3.83
N GLU A 198 -19.34 14.33 -4.60
CA GLU A 198 -20.50 14.38 -5.50
C GLU A 198 -21.79 14.13 -4.71
N ASP A 199 -22.83 14.92 -5.01
CA ASP A 199 -24.18 14.86 -4.42
C ASP A 199 -24.93 13.56 -4.72
#